data_AF-R5NXR8-F1
#
_entry.id   AF-R5NXR8-F1
#
_cell.length_a   1.000
_cell.length_b   1.000
_cell.length_c   1.000
_cell.angle_alpha   90.00
_cell.angle_beta   90.00
_cell.angle_gamma   90.00
#
_symmetry.space_group_name_H-M   'P 1'
#
loop_
_entity.id
_entity.type
_entity.pdbx_description
1 polymer ?
#
loop_
_entity_poly.entity_id
_entity_poly.type
_entity_poly.pdbx_seq_one_letter_code
_entity_poly.pdbx_strand_id
1 'polypeptide(L)'
;MRLHEQVQKRILDACNSMGLQAQSEYIGKDWRADVFTSANKLQYAFEVQITPQSLKKTQERQAKYIRDGIVGCWLFEKEPARQEVEMEDLPIFKLDAVDDNIFVSLKERKTLPLDIFIHDFLHGKIKFCHTLNPLPKVEILFIEMGCWKCGLVNHIYYIAPFQSPCNTRIEFEEAMWTSDKLAFHPEIINQVKEYVKSEKGQHLNLAVVKERYSNTTKTSYASFGCSECDSIFGDWYIQEAIMETWYGGGIIDRFSFDINFDLDMRQEIPHWCHPDEHDFCE
;
A
#
# COMPACT_ATOMS: atom_id res chain seq x y z
N MET A 1 0.43 33.92 11.53
CA MET A 1 0.73 32.81 12.47
C MET A 1 1.72 31.88 11.76
N ARG A 2 2.85 31.54 12.39
CA ARG A 2 3.84 30.62 11.77
C ARG A 2 3.24 29.21 11.67
N LEU A 3 3.60 28.41 10.67
CA LEU A 3 3.02 27.06 10.46
C LEU A 3 3.00 26.23 11.75
N HIS A 4 4.12 26.22 12.49
CA HIS A 4 4.22 25.58 13.81
C HIS A 4 3.07 25.95 14.77
N GLU A 5 2.82 27.24 14.96
CA GLU A 5 1.76 27.77 15.83
C GLU A 5 0.37 27.39 15.30
N GLN A 6 0.19 27.35 13.97
CA GLN A 6 -1.08 26.94 13.36
C GLN A 6 -1.37 25.47 13.64
N VAL A 7 -0.37 24.59 13.47
CA VAL A 7 -0.50 23.16 13.72
C VAL A 7 -0.78 22.90 15.20
N GLN A 8 0.00 23.49 16.12
CA GLN A 8 -0.24 23.38 17.56
C GLN A 8 -1.67 23.79 17.94
N LYS A 9 -2.13 24.94 17.42
CA LYS A 9 -3.50 25.41 17.67
C LYS A 9 -4.54 24.43 17.14
N ARG A 10 -4.37 23.90 15.93
CA ARG A 10 -5.31 22.91 15.35
C ARG A 10 -5.34 21.61 16.14
N ILE A 11 -4.20 21.14 16.67
CA ILE A 11 -4.15 19.96 17.54
C ILE A 11 -4.93 20.23 18.83
N LEU A 12 -4.72 21.39 19.47
CA LEU A 12 -5.48 21.80 20.66
C LEU A 12 -6.98 21.87 20.38
N ASP A 13 -7.38 22.52 19.29
CA ASP A 13 -8.77 22.68 18.90
C ASP A 13 -9.44 21.32 18.63
N ALA A 14 -8.73 20.39 17.97
CA ALA A 14 -9.18 19.02 17.76
C ALA A 14 -9.34 18.25 19.08
N CYS A 15 -8.38 18.37 20.00
CA CYS A 15 -8.50 17.75 21.32
C CYS A 15 -9.70 18.32 22.10
N ASN A 16 -9.87 19.64 22.10
CA ASN A 16 -10.96 20.32 22.79
C ASN A 16 -12.34 19.96 22.20
N SER A 17 -12.46 19.81 20.88
CA SER A 17 -13.71 19.39 20.24
C SER A 17 -14.10 17.96 20.59
N MET A 18 -13.13 17.11 20.95
CA MET A 18 -13.33 15.77 21.50
C MET A 18 -13.57 15.76 23.02
N GLY A 19 -13.60 16.93 23.69
CA GLY A 19 -13.76 17.04 25.14
C GLY A 19 -12.52 16.63 25.93
N LEU A 20 -11.36 16.52 25.28
CA LEU A 20 -10.09 16.18 25.91
C LEU A 20 -9.42 17.43 26.46
N GLN A 21 -8.78 17.31 27.63
CA GLN A 21 -7.94 18.37 28.17
C GLN A 21 -6.58 18.31 27.48
N ALA A 22 -6.30 19.27 26.62
CA ALA A 22 -5.00 19.43 25.97
C ALA A 22 -4.29 20.71 26.45
N GLN A 23 -2.96 20.64 26.56
CA GLN A 23 -2.11 21.73 27.00
C GLN A 23 -1.00 21.93 25.98
N SER A 24 -0.78 23.17 25.54
CA SER A 24 0.38 23.50 24.71
C SER A 24 1.61 23.71 25.56
N GLU A 25 2.78 23.49 24.95
CA GLU A 25 4.09 23.73 25.55
C GLU A 25 4.26 23.05 26.91
N TYR A 26 3.73 21.84 27.02
CA TYR A 26 3.69 21.08 28.26
C TYR A 26 5.09 20.67 28.70
N ILE A 27 5.42 20.97 29.95
CA ILE A 27 6.71 20.65 30.56
C ILE A 27 6.55 19.38 31.41
N GLY A 28 7.23 18.31 30.99
CA GLY A 28 7.39 17.10 31.77
C GLY A 28 8.58 17.20 32.75
N LYS A 29 9.15 16.06 33.13
CA LYS A 29 10.29 16.02 34.07
C LYS A 29 11.57 16.61 33.46
N ASP A 30 11.96 16.08 32.30
CA ASP A 30 13.19 16.45 31.56
C ASP A 30 12.93 16.53 30.04
N TRP A 31 11.66 16.68 29.66
CA TRP A 31 11.16 16.77 28.29
C TRP A 31 10.08 17.86 28.21
N ARG A 32 9.79 18.31 26.99
CA ARG A 32 8.72 19.25 26.68
C ARG A 32 8.05 18.80 25.39
N ALA A 33 6.72 18.83 25.38
CA ALA A 33 5.89 18.55 24.21
C ALA A 33 5.23 19.83 23.70
N ASP A 34 5.02 19.91 22.39
CA ASP A 34 4.31 21.04 21.77
C ASP A 34 2.84 21.05 22.16
N VAL A 35 2.21 19.87 22.17
CA VAL A 35 0.88 19.64 22.73
C VAL A 35 0.86 18.34 23.51
N PHE A 36 0.29 18.35 24.71
CA PHE A 36 0.10 17.18 25.54
C PHE A 36 -1.38 16.96 25.85
N THR A 37 -1.84 15.70 25.78
CA THR A 37 -3.21 15.33 26.15
C THR A 37 -3.28 13.89 26.67
N SER A 38 -4.43 13.50 27.22
CA SER A 38 -4.72 12.13 27.63
C SER A 38 -6.01 11.65 26.97
N ALA A 39 -5.94 10.50 26.31
CA ALA A 39 -7.08 9.86 25.66
C ALA A 39 -6.99 8.35 25.85
N ASN A 40 -8.12 7.66 26.00
CA ASN A 40 -8.15 6.18 26.09
C ASN A 40 -7.16 5.56 27.10
N LYS A 41 -6.99 6.21 28.26
CA LYS A 41 -6.05 5.81 29.34
C LYS A 41 -4.56 5.92 28.97
N LEU A 42 -4.23 6.48 27.81
CA LEU A 42 -2.89 6.77 27.36
C LEU A 42 -2.61 8.27 27.43
N GLN A 43 -1.33 8.61 27.51
CA GLN A 43 -0.83 9.97 27.46
C GLN A 43 -0.12 10.18 26.14
N TYR A 44 -0.37 11.33 25.50
CA TYR A 44 0.15 11.64 24.17
C TYR A 44 0.93 12.95 24.21
N ALA A 45 2.13 12.93 23.64
CA ALA A 45 2.93 14.10 23.36
C ALA A 45 3.00 14.29 21.84
N PHE A 46 2.36 15.33 21.32
CA PHE A 46 2.49 15.73 19.93
C PHE A 46 3.66 16.69 19.77
N GLU A 47 4.46 16.47 18.74
CA GLU A 47 5.65 17.23 18.38
C GLU A 47 5.50 17.75 16.94
N VAL A 48 5.62 19.06 16.76
CA VAL A 48 5.50 19.73 15.46
C VAL A 48 6.88 20.19 15.02
N GLN A 49 7.49 19.46 14.09
CA GLN A 49 8.84 19.73 13.65
C GLN A 49 8.88 20.34 12.24
N ILE A 50 8.98 21.67 12.18
CA ILE A 50 9.13 22.43 10.93
C ILE A 50 10.61 22.55 10.54
N THR A 51 11.50 22.71 11.52
CA THR A 51 12.94 22.83 11.23
C THR A 51 13.56 21.44 11.14
N PRO A 52 14.50 21.17 10.21
CA PRO A 52 15.13 19.86 10.10
C PRO A 52 15.70 19.36 11.44
N GLN A 53 15.35 18.13 11.82
CA GLN A 53 15.87 17.42 12.98
C GLN A 53 16.35 16.04 12.53
N SER A 54 17.48 15.57 13.07
CA SER A 54 18.01 14.25 12.74
C SER A 54 17.21 13.14 13.42
N LEU A 55 17.15 11.97 12.78
CA LEU A 55 16.51 10.78 13.36
C LEU A 55 17.05 10.46 14.75
N LYS A 56 18.38 10.55 14.95
CA LYS A 56 19.03 10.33 16.25
C LYS A 56 18.48 11.25 17.34
N LYS A 57 18.34 12.55 17.06
CA LYS A 57 17.79 13.51 18.02
C LYS A 57 16.30 13.23 18.31
N THR A 58 15.54 12.81 17.30
CA THR A 58 14.15 12.38 17.48
C THR A 58 14.06 11.16 18.40
N GLN A 59 14.89 10.15 18.18
CA GLN A 59 14.96 8.95 19.04
C GLN A 59 15.38 9.27 20.48
N GLU A 60 16.38 10.15 20.67
CA GLU A 60 16.80 10.59 22.01
C GLU A 60 15.66 11.29 22.77
N ARG A 61 14.83 12.07 22.08
CA ARG A 61 13.63 12.71 22.67
C ARG A 61 12.53 11.69 22.92
N GLN A 62 12.27 10.82 21.95
CA GLN A 62 11.26 9.77 22.05
C GLN A 62 11.54 8.81 23.22
N ALA A 63 12.81 8.48 23.48
CA ALA A 63 13.20 7.63 24.60
C ALA A 63 12.73 8.18 25.96
N LYS A 64 12.63 9.52 26.11
CA LYS A 64 12.08 10.15 27.32
C LYS A 64 10.57 9.97 27.44
N TYR A 65 9.85 10.03 26.32
CA TYR A 65 8.42 9.74 26.27
C TYR A 65 8.14 8.28 26.62
N ILE A 66 8.85 7.35 25.97
CA ILE A 66 8.74 5.91 26.25
C ILE A 66 9.01 5.62 27.73
N ARG A 67 10.08 6.18 28.30
CA ARG A 67 10.44 6.01 29.73
C ARG A 67 9.30 6.42 30.67
N ASP A 68 8.56 7.47 30.31
CA ASP A 68 7.48 8.02 31.14
C ASP A 68 6.09 7.46 30.75
N GLY A 69 6.02 6.45 29.86
CA GLY A 69 4.76 5.79 29.45
C GLY A 69 3.91 6.64 28.50
N ILE A 70 4.53 7.53 27.74
CA ILE A 70 3.88 8.50 26.86
C ILE A 70 4.08 8.10 25.41
N VAL A 71 3.00 8.14 24.63
CA VAL A 71 3.03 7.97 23.18
C VAL A 71 3.45 9.30 22.55
N GLY A 72 4.71 9.38 22.10
CA GLY A 72 5.20 10.53 21.33
C GLY A 72 4.81 10.42 19.86
N CYS A 73 4.06 11.39 19.32
CA CYS A 73 3.64 11.47 17.93
C CYS A 73 4.31 12.67 17.25
N TRP A 74 5.12 12.40 16.22
CA TRP A 74 5.91 13.42 15.53
C TRP A 74 5.32 13.80 14.18
N LEU A 75 5.06 15.08 13.98
CA LEU A 75 4.57 15.67 12.74
C LEU A 75 5.69 16.51 12.12
N PHE A 76 6.24 16.06 11.00
CA PHE A 76 7.40 16.68 10.34
C PHE A 76 7.01 17.35 9.02
N GLU A 77 7.35 18.62 8.81
CA GLU A 77 7.30 19.22 7.46
C GLU A 77 8.30 18.52 6.53
N LYS A 78 9.49 18.20 7.06
CA LYS A 78 10.52 17.42 6.38
C LYS A 78 10.96 16.27 7.28
N GLU A 79 10.52 15.06 6.93
CA GLU A 79 10.86 13.86 7.68
C GLU A 79 12.39 13.69 7.82
N PRO A 80 12.84 13.13 8.96
CA PRO A 80 14.27 12.89 9.15
C PRO A 80 14.80 11.92 8.09
N ALA A 81 15.89 12.31 7.42
CA ALA A 81 16.59 11.41 6.51
C ALA A 81 17.03 10.12 7.25
N ARG A 82 17.06 9.01 6.50
CA ARG A 82 17.49 7.66 6.97
C ARG A 82 16.49 6.90 7.84
N GLN A 83 15.23 7.32 7.91
CA GLN A 83 14.17 6.42 8.39
C GLN A 83 13.68 5.56 7.21
N GLU A 84 14.28 4.38 7.05
CA GLU A 84 13.91 3.44 5.98
C GLU A 84 12.70 2.59 6.35
N VAL A 85 12.54 2.29 7.64
CA VAL A 85 11.47 1.44 8.18
C VAL A 85 10.71 2.21 9.28
N GLU A 86 9.39 2.08 9.28
CA GLU A 86 8.53 2.65 10.33
C GLU A 86 8.69 1.84 11.63
N MET A 87 8.54 2.49 12.79
CA MET A 87 8.70 1.85 14.10
C MET A 87 7.49 2.16 14.99
N GLU A 88 7.02 1.15 15.73
CA GLU A 88 5.87 1.27 16.65
C GLU A 88 6.11 2.33 17.74
N ASP A 89 7.33 2.36 18.26
CA ASP A 89 7.72 3.25 19.35
C ASP A 89 8.14 4.64 18.86
N LEU A 90 8.16 4.89 17.55
CA LEU A 90 8.49 6.17 16.93
C LEU A 90 7.49 6.54 15.81
N PRO A 91 6.23 6.90 16.17
CA PRO A 91 5.26 7.44 15.22
C PRO A 91 5.77 8.74 14.60
N ILE A 92 6.19 8.68 13.33
CA ILE A 92 6.62 9.82 12.52
C ILE A 92 5.70 9.91 11.31
N PHE A 93 5.12 11.10 11.12
CA PHE A 93 4.24 11.38 9.99
C PHE A 93 4.65 12.69 9.31
N LYS A 94 4.48 12.73 8.00
CA LYS A 94 4.76 13.93 7.21
C LYS A 94 3.59 14.90 7.32
N LEU A 95 3.90 16.17 7.52
CA LEU A 95 2.97 17.28 7.53
C LEU A 95 3.10 18.05 6.21
N ASP A 96 1.98 18.27 5.55
CA ASP A 96 1.88 19.05 4.33
C ASP A 96 0.88 20.19 4.55
N ALA A 97 1.23 21.40 4.14
CA ALA A 97 0.36 22.57 4.20
C ALA A 97 0.14 23.12 2.79
N VAL A 98 -1.13 23.18 2.38
CA VAL A 98 -1.56 23.76 1.09
C VAL A 98 -2.63 24.80 1.40
N ASP A 99 -2.34 26.06 1.09
CA ASP A 99 -3.13 27.21 1.51
C ASP A 99 -3.35 27.22 3.03
N ASP A 100 -4.61 27.24 3.49
CA ASP A 100 -4.99 27.17 4.91
C ASP A 100 -5.25 25.74 5.41
N ASN A 101 -5.10 24.74 4.55
CA ASN A 101 -5.34 23.33 4.90
C ASN A 101 -4.04 22.64 5.31
N ILE A 102 -4.08 21.96 6.44
CA ILE A 102 -2.96 21.14 6.94
C ILE A 102 -3.37 19.68 6.89
N PHE A 103 -2.50 18.87 6.28
CA PHE A 103 -2.64 17.44 6.10
C PHE A 103 -1.50 16.68 6.77
N VAL A 104 -1.79 15.44 7.13
CA VAL A 104 -0.82 14.47 7.65
C VAL A 104 -0.82 13.25 6.75
N SER A 105 0.35 12.84 6.30
CA SER A 105 0.54 11.71 5.38
C SER A 105 1.15 10.51 6.11
N LEU A 106 0.48 9.37 6.02
CA LEU A 106 0.96 8.03 6.40
C LEU A 106 1.72 7.45 5.20
N LYS A 107 2.84 8.08 4.85
CA LYS A 107 3.57 7.83 3.60
C LYS A 107 2.65 7.96 2.39
N GLU A 108 2.81 7.10 1.37
CA GLU A 108 2.02 7.09 0.14
C GLU A 108 0.65 6.44 0.32
N ARG A 109 0.40 5.80 1.48
CA ARG A 109 -0.81 5.01 1.74
C ARG A 109 -2.03 5.89 1.94
N LYS A 110 -1.89 6.97 2.70
CA LYS A 110 -3.02 7.83 3.03
C LYS A 110 -2.59 9.23 3.45
N THR A 111 -3.38 10.21 3.06
CA THR A 111 -3.27 11.59 3.53
C THR A 111 -4.59 12.01 4.16
N LEU A 112 -4.54 12.56 5.37
CA LEU A 112 -5.69 12.95 6.17
C LEU A 112 -5.62 14.44 6.51
N PRO A 113 -6.75 15.16 6.58
CA PRO A 113 -6.79 16.45 7.27
C PRO A 113 -6.29 16.30 8.71
N LEU A 114 -5.51 17.27 9.20
CA LEU A 114 -4.87 17.19 10.52
C LEU A 114 -5.86 16.87 11.66
N ASP A 115 -7.04 17.47 11.66
CA ASP A 115 -8.09 17.25 12.66
C ASP A 115 -8.61 15.80 12.65
N ILE A 116 -8.80 15.22 11.46
CA ILE A 116 -9.19 13.82 11.29
C ILE A 116 -8.06 12.90 11.74
N PHE A 117 -6.81 13.19 11.36
CA PHE A 117 -5.64 12.44 11.81
C PHE A 117 -5.55 12.41 13.35
N ILE A 118 -5.67 13.56 14.03
CA ILE A 118 -5.58 13.63 15.49
C ILE A 118 -6.71 12.84 16.14
N HIS A 119 -7.93 12.98 15.62
CA HIS A 119 -9.07 12.19 16.09
C HIS A 119 -8.81 10.69 15.95
N ASP A 120 -8.43 10.22 14.76
CA ASP A 120 -8.29 8.81 14.45
C ASP A 120 -7.07 8.18 15.15
N PHE A 121 -5.98 8.94 15.31
CA PHE A 121 -4.81 8.51 16.08
C PHE A 121 -5.14 8.31 17.57
N LEU A 122 -5.82 9.29 18.20
CA LEU A 122 -6.19 9.21 19.62
C LEU A 122 -7.24 8.11 19.89
N HIS A 123 -8.10 7.80 18.93
CA HIS A 123 -9.11 6.75 19.04
C HIS A 123 -8.61 5.36 18.61
N GLY A 124 -7.33 5.22 18.25
CA GLY A 124 -6.75 3.94 17.86
C GLY A 124 -7.30 3.40 16.54
N LYS A 125 -7.78 4.29 15.64
CA LYS A 125 -8.07 3.96 14.25
C LYS A 125 -6.82 3.99 13.36
N ILE A 126 -5.72 4.54 13.89
CA ILE A 126 -4.37 4.44 13.34
C ILE A 126 -3.54 3.61 14.31
N LYS A 127 -2.95 2.51 13.84
CA LYS A 127 -2.12 1.60 14.66
C LYS A 127 -0.92 1.10 13.89
N PHE A 128 0.10 0.65 14.60
CA PHE A 128 1.25 0.02 13.99
C PHE A 128 0.94 -1.46 13.71
N CYS A 129 1.17 -1.91 12.48
CA CYS A 129 1.08 -3.30 12.07
C CYS A 129 2.46 -3.80 11.66
N HIS A 130 2.77 -5.05 12.01
CA HIS A 130 4.04 -5.69 11.66
C HIS A 130 4.02 -6.33 10.27
N THR A 131 2.83 -6.67 9.81
CA THR A 131 2.60 -7.39 8.57
C THR A 131 1.61 -6.64 7.70
N LEU A 132 1.72 -6.88 6.40
CA LEU A 132 0.82 -6.37 5.39
C LEU A 132 0.07 -7.56 4.78
N ASN A 133 -1.24 -7.62 4.98
CA ASN A 133 -2.11 -8.63 4.38
C ASN A 133 -2.89 -7.98 3.21
N PRO A 134 -2.87 -8.54 1.99
CA PRO A 134 -3.71 -8.06 0.90
C PRO A 134 -5.19 -8.31 1.20
N LEU A 135 -6.07 -7.47 0.65
CA LEU A 135 -7.48 -7.78 0.51
C LEU A 135 -7.63 -9.00 -0.42
N PRO A 136 -8.59 -9.91 -0.15
CA PRO A 136 -8.78 -11.14 -0.92
C PRO A 136 -9.51 -10.86 -2.24
N LYS A 137 -9.09 -9.83 -2.99
CA LYS A 137 -9.69 -9.40 -4.24
C LYS A 137 -8.65 -9.39 -5.35
N VAL A 138 -8.88 -10.20 -6.37
CA VAL A 138 -8.04 -10.27 -7.56
C VAL A 138 -8.65 -9.41 -8.66
N GLU A 139 -7.84 -8.58 -9.31
CA GLU A 139 -8.20 -7.92 -10.57
C GLU A 139 -7.36 -8.53 -11.71
N ILE A 140 -8.03 -8.98 -12.75
CA ILE A 140 -7.42 -9.51 -13.97
C ILE A 140 -7.46 -8.43 -15.04
N LEU A 141 -6.32 -8.21 -15.67
CA LEU A 141 -6.14 -7.24 -16.75
C LEU A 141 -5.79 -7.97 -18.05
N PHE A 142 -6.53 -7.69 -19.12
CA PHE A 142 -6.31 -8.28 -20.45
C PHE A 142 -5.55 -7.32 -21.37
N ILE A 143 -4.59 -7.86 -22.12
CA ILE A 143 -3.80 -7.12 -23.11
C ILE A 143 -3.67 -7.90 -24.42
N GLU A 144 -3.47 -7.19 -25.53
CA GLU A 144 -3.25 -7.81 -26.85
C GLU A 144 -1.82 -8.31 -27.03
N MET A 145 -1.68 -9.47 -27.68
CA MET A 145 -0.42 -10.08 -28.06
C MET A 145 -0.52 -10.65 -29.48
N GLY A 146 0.26 -10.09 -30.40
CA GLY A 146 0.40 -10.63 -31.75
C GLY A 146 1.25 -11.90 -31.78
N CYS A 147 0.77 -12.96 -32.42
CA CYS A 147 1.56 -14.17 -32.60
C CYS A 147 2.70 -13.95 -33.61
N TRP A 148 3.95 -14.10 -33.19
CA TRP A 148 5.13 -13.96 -34.06
C TRP A 148 5.16 -14.96 -35.24
N LYS A 149 4.46 -16.09 -35.14
CA LYS A 149 4.45 -17.15 -36.17
C LYS A 149 3.32 -16.99 -37.18
N CYS A 150 2.09 -16.75 -36.73
CA CYS A 150 0.91 -16.72 -37.60
C CYS A 150 0.22 -15.34 -37.70
N GLY A 151 0.69 -14.35 -36.94
CA GLY A 151 0.14 -12.98 -36.95
C GLY A 151 -1.20 -12.79 -36.22
N LEU A 152 -1.83 -13.87 -35.73
CA LEU A 152 -3.10 -13.76 -35.01
C LEU A 152 -2.94 -12.93 -33.73
N VAL A 153 -3.82 -11.96 -33.53
CA VAL A 153 -3.95 -11.22 -32.27
C VAL A 153 -4.65 -12.10 -31.24
N ASN A 154 -3.95 -12.37 -30.15
CA ASN A 154 -4.47 -13.07 -28.98
C ASN A 154 -4.60 -12.07 -27.83
N HIS A 155 -5.40 -12.43 -26.82
CA HIS A 155 -5.44 -11.73 -25.55
C HIS A 155 -4.79 -12.61 -24.50
N ILE A 156 -3.82 -12.05 -23.77
CA ILE A 156 -3.29 -12.65 -22.55
C ILE A 156 -3.81 -11.86 -21.36
N TYR A 157 -3.58 -12.39 -20.16
CA TYR A 157 -3.92 -11.68 -18.93
C TYR A 157 -2.80 -11.73 -17.91
N TYR A 158 -2.83 -10.78 -16.99
CA TYR A 158 -2.02 -10.76 -15.79
C TYR A 158 -2.83 -10.23 -14.61
N ILE A 159 -2.32 -10.42 -13.41
CA ILE A 159 -2.98 -10.00 -12.17
C ILE A 159 -2.52 -8.58 -11.85
N ALA A 160 -3.46 -7.66 -11.63
CA ALA A 160 -3.14 -6.34 -11.13
C ALA A 160 -2.57 -6.43 -9.70
N PRO A 161 -1.71 -5.50 -9.29
CA PRO A 161 -1.21 -5.46 -7.92
C PRO A 161 -2.32 -5.43 -6.88
N PHE A 162 -2.14 -6.18 -5.80
CA PHE A 162 -3.13 -6.27 -4.73
C PHE A 162 -3.13 -4.98 -3.91
N GLN A 163 -4.26 -4.71 -3.26
CA GLN A 163 -4.37 -3.64 -2.28
C GLN A 163 -4.47 -4.23 -0.89
N SER A 164 -3.73 -3.67 0.06
CA SER A 164 -3.96 -3.91 1.49
C SER A 164 -5.14 -3.08 2.01
N PRO A 165 -5.71 -3.44 3.18
CA PRO A 165 -6.69 -2.62 3.89
C PRO A 165 -6.29 -1.14 4.04
N CYS A 166 -4.99 -0.86 4.22
CA CYS A 166 -4.47 0.49 4.41
C CYS A 166 -4.06 1.19 3.09
N ASN A 167 -4.53 0.72 1.93
CA ASN A 167 -4.25 1.28 0.60
C ASN A 167 -2.79 1.17 0.14
N THR A 168 -1.97 0.34 0.78
CA THR A 168 -0.66 -0.03 0.21
C THR A 168 -0.87 -0.95 -0.98
N ARG A 169 -0.22 -0.62 -2.11
CA ARG A 169 -0.13 -1.48 -3.29
C ARG A 169 0.92 -2.56 -3.05
N ILE A 170 0.54 -3.81 -3.27
CA ILE A 170 1.39 -4.99 -3.09
C ILE A 170 1.66 -5.58 -4.46
N GLU A 171 2.89 -5.39 -4.93
CA GLU A 171 3.37 -6.01 -6.15
C GLU A 171 3.92 -7.40 -5.82
N PHE A 172 3.68 -8.34 -6.72
CA PHE A 172 4.19 -9.69 -6.59
C PHE A 172 5.15 -9.94 -7.74
N GLU A 173 6.43 -10.12 -7.43
CA GLU A 173 7.42 -10.51 -8.41
C GLU A 173 7.25 -12.01 -8.70
N GLU A 174 6.74 -12.32 -9.88
CA GLU A 174 6.69 -13.69 -10.36
C GLU A 174 7.99 -14.03 -11.08
N ALA A 175 8.60 -15.16 -10.71
CA ALA A 175 9.75 -15.68 -11.42
C ALA A 175 9.40 -15.96 -12.89
N MET A 176 10.32 -15.60 -13.79
CA MET A 176 10.20 -15.95 -15.20
C MET A 176 10.47 -17.44 -15.41
N TRP A 177 9.83 -18.00 -16.43
CA TRP A 177 10.01 -19.37 -16.91
C TRP A 177 9.67 -20.44 -15.86
N THR A 178 8.68 -20.15 -15.02
CA THR A 178 8.14 -21.08 -14.03
C THR A 178 6.66 -21.37 -14.30
N SER A 179 6.19 -22.50 -13.76
CA SER A 179 4.80 -22.94 -13.90
C SER A 179 3.91 -22.56 -12.72
N ASP A 180 4.50 -22.13 -11.61
CA ASP A 180 3.85 -21.81 -10.33
C ASP A 180 3.39 -20.35 -10.22
N LYS A 181 3.25 -19.64 -11.35
CA LYS A 181 2.71 -18.29 -11.39
C LYS A 181 1.27 -18.27 -10.90
N LEU A 182 0.93 -17.24 -10.15
CA LEU A 182 -0.40 -17.03 -9.62
C LEU A 182 -1.41 -16.90 -10.76
N ALA A 183 -1.05 -16.21 -11.86
CA ALA A 183 -1.88 -16.13 -13.06
C ALA A 183 -2.28 -17.50 -13.63
N PHE A 184 -1.52 -18.56 -13.36
CA PHE A 184 -1.81 -19.93 -13.81
C PHE A 184 -2.44 -20.81 -12.73
N HIS A 185 -2.79 -20.25 -11.58
CA HIS A 185 -3.51 -20.96 -10.54
C HIS A 185 -4.87 -21.48 -11.09
N PRO A 186 -5.27 -22.73 -10.83
CA PRO A 186 -6.47 -23.33 -11.43
C PRO A 186 -7.75 -22.53 -11.19
N GLU A 187 -7.91 -21.93 -10.01
CA GLU A 187 -9.08 -21.10 -9.69
C GLU A 187 -9.11 -19.82 -10.54
N ILE A 188 -7.96 -19.17 -10.74
CA ILE A 188 -7.85 -17.98 -11.58
C ILE A 188 -8.13 -18.33 -13.05
N ILE A 189 -7.54 -19.43 -13.55
CA ILE A 189 -7.82 -19.93 -14.90
C ILE A 189 -9.32 -20.18 -15.10
N ASN A 190 -10.01 -20.76 -14.10
CA ASN A 190 -11.43 -21.04 -14.18
C ASN A 190 -12.26 -19.74 -14.20
N GLN A 191 -11.95 -18.78 -13.33
CA GLN A 191 -12.60 -17.46 -13.32
C GLN A 191 -12.44 -16.72 -14.65
N VAL A 192 -11.23 -16.75 -15.23
CA VAL A 192 -10.97 -16.17 -16.56
C VAL A 192 -11.77 -16.88 -17.65
N LYS A 193 -11.85 -18.21 -17.63
CA LYS A 193 -12.64 -18.98 -18.60
C LYS A 193 -14.13 -18.69 -18.51
N GLU A 194 -14.66 -18.50 -17.30
CA GLU A 194 -16.05 -18.10 -17.08
C GLU A 194 -16.31 -16.68 -17.58
N TYR A 195 -15.40 -15.75 -17.29
CA TYR A 195 -15.48 -14.37 -17.78
C TYR A 195 -15.51 -14.29 -19.31
N VAL A 196 -14.59 -14.99 -19.99
CA VAL A 196 -14.51 -15.00 -21.46
C VAL A 196 -15.75 -15.64 -22.12
N LYS A 197 -16.49 -16.50 -21.41
CA LYS A 197 -17.77 -17.06 -21.89
C LYS A 197 -18.96 -16.14 -21.65
N SER A 198 -18.82 -15.12 -20.81
CA SER A 198 -19.89 -14.16 -20.51
C SER A 198 -20.10 -13.17 -21.67
N GLU A 199 -21.26 -12.50 -21.68
CA GLU A 199 -21.54 -11.44 -22.67
C GLU A 199 -20.49 -10.32 -22.66
N LYS A 200 -19.85 -10.06 -21.50
CA LYS A 200 -18.81 -9.04 -21.36
C LYS A 200 -17.50 -9.50 -21.99
N GLY A 201 -17.08 -10.74 -21.75
CA GLY A 201 -15.76 -11.25 -22.17
C GLY A 201 -15.73 -11.97 -23.52
N GLN A 202 -16.85 -12.24 -24.17
CA GLN A 202 -16.91 -13.02 -25.42
C GLN A 202 -16.13 -12.42 -26.61
N HIS A 203 -15.76 -11.15 -26.53
CA HIS A 203 -14.93 -10.48 -27.53
C HIS A 203 -13.44 -10.84 -27.43
N LEU A 204 -13.02 -11.49 -26.33
CA LEU A 204 -11.63 -11.83 -26.06
C LEU A 204 -11.23 -13.15 -26.73
N ASN A 205 -10.33 -13.09 -27.71
CA ASN A 205 -9.60 -14.25 -28.22
C ASN A 205 -8.49 -14.68 -27.25
N LEU A 206 -8.82 -15.47 -26.23
CA LEU A 206 -7.90 -15.83 -25.15
C LEU A 206 -6.78 -16.79 -25.60
N ALA A 207 -5.53 -16.47 -25.26
CA ALA A 207 -4.39 -17.36 -25.44
C ALA A 207 -4.49 -18.61 -24.54
N VAL A 208 -3.91 -19.73 -25.00
CA VAL A 208 -3.98 -21.01 -24.28
C VAL A 208 -2.85 -21.11 -23.25
N VAL A 209 -3.20 -21.29 -21.98
CA VAL A 209 -2.25 -21.59 -20.90
C VAL A 209 -2.01 -23.10 -20.81
N LYS A 210 -0.75 -23.53 -20.98
CA LYS A 210 -0.28 -24.92 -20.74
C LYS A 210 1.25 -25.00 -20.73
N GLU A 211 1.77 -26.14 -20.30
CA GLU A 211 3.20 -26.49 -20.40
C GLU A 211 3.69 -26.48 -21.85
N ARG A 212 4.78 -25.76 -22.10
CA ARG A 212 5.45 -25.73 -23.41
C ARG A 212 6.97 -25.72 -23.24
N TYR A 213 7.65 -26.41 -24.15
CA TYR A 213 9.10 -26.38 -24.23
C TYR A 213 9.58 -25.07 -24.87
N SER A 214 10.51 -24.38 -24.19
CA SER A 214 11.16 -23.18 -24.71
C SER A 214 12.56 -23.51 -25.22
N ASN A 215 12.80 -23.14 -26.48
CA ASN A 215 14.13 -23.28 -27.08
C ASN A 215 15.18 -22.33 -26.48
N THR A 216 14.73 -21.22 -25.86
CA THR A 216 15.59 -20.21 -25.24
C THR A 216 16.15 -20.71 -23.90
N THR A 217 15.29 -21.29 -23.06
CA THR A 217 15.68 -21.78 -21.72
C THR A 217 16.06 -23.25 -21.70
N LYS A 218 15.77 -23.99 -22.78
CA LYS A 218 15.94 -25.46 -22.89
C LYS A 218 15.16 -26.24 -21.83
N THR A 219 14.06 -25.66 -21.34
CA THR A 219 13.17 -26.24 -20.32
C THR A 219 11.71 -26.07 -20.74
N SER A 220 10.83 -26.82 -20.08
CA SER A 220 9.38 -26.62 -20.19
C SER A 220 8.87 -25.84 -19.00
N TYR A 221 7.93 -24.93 -19.25
CA TYR A 221 7.18 -24.21 -18.22
C TYR A 221 5.78 -23.86 -18.73
N ALA A 222 4.85 -23.59 -17.82
CA ALA A 222 3.52 -23.12 -18.18
C ALA A 222 3.61 -21.73 -18.80
N SER A 223 3.02 -21.56 -19.98
CA SER A 223 3.09 -20.31 -20.73
C SER A 223 1.75 -19.98 -21.37
N PHE A 224 1.57 -18.72 -21.76
CA PHE A 224 0.60 -18.40 -22.79
C PHE A 224 1.11 -18.90 -24.16
N GLY A 225 0.19 -19.28 -25.04
CA GLY A 225 0.49 -19.58 -26.43
C GLY A 225 -0.69 -19.29 -27.33
N CYS A 226 -0.39 -19.08 -28.62
CA CYS A 226 -1.37 -18.70 -29.63
C CYS A 226 -2.53 -19.71 -29.68
N SER A 227 -3.77 -19.22 -29.69
CA SER A 227 -4.98 -20.05 -29.76
C SER A 227 -5.08 -20.88 -31.04
N GLU A 228 -4.42 -20.45 -32.12
CA GLU A 228 -4.47 -21.13 -33.42
C GLU A 228 -3.24 -22.03 -33.69
N CYS A 229 -2.02 -21.48 -33.63
CA CYS A 229 -0.82 -22.23 -34.01
C CYS A 229 0.02 -22.75 -32.83
N ASP A 230 -0.43 -22.49 -31.60
CA ASP A 230 0.17 -22.94 -30.34
C ASP A 230 1.61 -22.46 -30.07
N SER A 231 2.12 -21.52 -30.87
CA SER A 231 3.41 -20.87 -30.60
C SER A 231 3.41 -20.21 -29.22
N ILE A 232 4.48 -20.44 -28.48
CA ILE A 232 4.73 -19.84 -27.17
C ILE A 232 4.82 -18.31 -27.26
N PHE A 233 4.15 -17.64 -26.31
CA PHE A 233 4.47 -16.26 -25.95
C PHE A 233 5.54 -16.30 -24.88
N GLY A 234 6.75 -15.87 -25.21
CA GLY A 234 7.88 -15.92 -24.28
C GLY A 234 7.69 -14.91 -23.15
N ASP A 235 8.03 -15.31 -21.92
CA ASP A 235 7.84 -14.50 -20.72
C ASP A 235 8.48 -13.12 -20.80
N TRP A 236 9.62 -13.00 -21.48
CA TRP A 236 10.29 -11.72 -21.67
C TRP A 236 9.39 -10.72 -22.41
N TYR A 237 8.77 -11.15 -23.50
CA TYR A 237 7.86 -10.31 -24.29
C TYR A 237 6.55 -10.04 -23.55
N ILE A 238 6.11 -10.98 -22.72
CA ILE A 238 4.94 -10.78 -21.85
C ILE A 238 5.25 -9.68 -20.82
N GLN A 239 6.40 -9.74 -20.15
CA GLN A 239 6.80 -8.75 -19.17
C GLN A 239 6.96 -7.36 -19.81
N GLU A 240 7.57 -7.28 -21.00
CA GLU A 240 7.66 -6.04 -21.77
C GLU A 240 6.27 -5.45 -22.07
N ALA A 241 5.34 -6.27 -22.58
CA ALA A 241 3.98 -5.84 -22.85
C ALA A 241 3.23 -5.41 -21.58
N ILE A 242 3.44 -6.08 -20.43
CA ILE A 242 2.87 -5.69 -19.14
C ILE A 242 3.44 -4.34 -18.70
N MET A 243 4.76 -4.13 -18.79
CA MET A 243 5.40 -2.87 -18.42
C MET A 243 4.90 -1.68 -19.27
N GLU A 244 4.63 -1.90 -20.56
CA GLU A 244 4.05 -0.87 -21.43
C GLU A 244 2.69 -0.37 -20.93
N THR A 245 1.91 -1.22 -20.25
CA THR A 245 0.60 -0.81 -19.70
C THR A 245 0.70 0.23 -18.60
N TRP A 246 1.84 0.31 -17.91
CA TRP A 246 2.06 1.24 -16.80
C TRP A 246 2.10 2.70 -17.27
N TYR A 247 2.29 2.93 -18.57
CA TYR A 247 2.26 4.25 -19.19
C TYR A 247 0.86 4.69 -19.65
N GLY A 248 -0.19 3.99 -19.23
CA GLY A 248 -1.59 4.43 -19.36
C GLY A 248 -2.35 3.93 -20.59
N GLY A 249 -1.85 2.91 -21.28
CA GLY A 249 -2.50 2.28 -22.44
C GLY A 249 -2.48 0.74 -22.38
N GLY A 250 -2.99 0.08 -23.42
CA GLY A 250 -2.80 -1.37 -23.63
C GLY A 250 -3.76 -2.33 -22.91
N ILE A 251 -4.46 -1.88 -21.85
CA ILE A 251 -5.51 -2.69 -21.20
C ILE A 251 -6.78 -2.66 -22.05
N ILE A 252 -7.16 -3.84 -22.56
CA ILE A 252 -8.35 -4.02 -23.41
C ILE A 252 -9.60 -4.24 -22.57
N ASP A 253 -9.47 -5.04 -21.52
CA ASP A 253 -10.58 -5.37 -20.63
C ASP A 253 -10.06 -5.73 -19.23
N ARG A 254 -10.95 -5.72 -18.25
CA ARG A 254 -10.64 -6.06 -16.86
C ARG A 254 -11.85 -6.62 -16.13
N PHE A 255 -11.60 -7.48 -15.16
CA PHE A 255 -12.63 -7.87 -14.19
C PHE A 255 -12.00 -8.20 -12.84
N SER A 256 -12.83 -8.19 -11.79
CA SER A 256 -12.39 -8.56 -10.45
C SER A 256 -13.30 -9.59 -9.82
N PHE A 257 -12.73 -10.40 -8.93
CA PHE A 257 -13.45 -11.39 -8.12
C PHE A 257 -12.75 -11.58 -6.78
N ASP A 258 -13.50 -12.05 -5.79
CA ASP A 258 -12.93 -12.41 -4.49
C ASP A 258 -12.36 -13.83 -4.54
N ILE A 259 -11.20 -14.03 -3.91
CA ILE A 259 -10.55 -15.34 -3.82
C ILE A 259 -10.96 -16.07 -2.54
N ASN A 260 -11.19 -17.38 -2.65
CA ASN A 260 -11.56 -18.24 -1.53
C ASN A 260 -10.48 -19.27 -1.16
N PHE A 261 -9.29 -19.17 -1.77
CA PHE A 261 -8.16 -20.06 -1.49
C PHE A 261 -7.08 -19.33 -0.73
N ASP A 262 -6.38 -20.09 0.12
CA ASP A 262 -5.33 -19.55 0.99
C ASP A 262 -4.10 -19.20 0.15
N LEU A 263 -3.85 -17.90 0.05
CA LEU A 263 -2.65 -17.33 -0.53
C LEU A 263 -1.93 -16.63 0.62
N ASP A 264 -0.89 -17.26 1.15
CA ASP A 264 0.00 -16.58 2.09
C ASP A 264 0.80 -15.51 1.34
N MET A 265 0.16 -14.37 1.18
CA MET A 265 0.71 -13.15 0.57
C MET A 265 1.08 -12.12 1.63
N ARG A 266 1.22 -12.58 2.87
CA ARG A 266 1.64 -11.75 3.99
C ARG A 266 3.07 -11.27 3.76
N GLN A 267 3.28 -9.97 3.86
CA GLN A 267 4.62 -9.39 3.81
C GLN A 267 4.99 -8.81 5.18
N GLU A 268 6.22 -9.03 5.63
CA GLU A 268 6.77 -8.44 6.87
C GLU A 268 7.15 -6.97 6.61
N ILE A 269 6.14 -6.12 6.42
CA ILE A 269 6.30 -4.68 6.20
C ILE A 269 5.71 -3.95 7.40
N PRO A 270 6.55 -3.48 8.34
CA PRO A 270 6.10 -2.68 9.47
C PRO A 270 5.59 -1.31 9.00
N HIS A 271 4.38 -0.94 9.40
CA HIS A 271 3.76 0.31 8.95
C HIS A 271 2.69 0.84 9.91
N TRP A 272 2.49 2.16 9.92
CA TRP A 272 1.29 2.75 10.49
C TRP A 272 0.11 2.56 9.54
N CYS A 273 -0.86 1.77 9.99
CA CYS A 273 -2.06 1.32 9.28
C CYS A 273 -3.27 2.19 9.64
N HIS A 274 -4.02 2.60 8.61
CA HIS A 274 -5.35 3.18 8.73
C HIS A 274 -6.27 2.47 7.72
N PRO A 275 -7.00 1.42 8.12
CA PRO A 275 -7.71 0.54 7.19
C PRO A 275 -9.10 1.05 6.75
N ASP A 276 -9.50 2.24 7.21
CA ASP A 276 -10.87 2.77 7.00
C ASP A 276 -11.92 1.86 7.64
N GLU A 277 -12.71 1.17 6.81
CA GLU A 277 -13.78 0.27 7.24
C GLU A 277 -13.32 -1.20 7.30
N HIS A 278 -12.08 -1.48 6.91
CA HIS A 278 -11.48 -2.80 6.97
C HIS A 278 -10.79 -3.06 8.31
N ASP A 279 -10.45 -4.32 8.57
CA ASP A 279 -9.58 -4.69 9.68
C ASP A 279 -8.14 -4.23 9.44
N PHE A 280 -7.36 -4.11 10.52
CA PHE A 280 -5.93 -3.82 10.45
C PHE A 280 -5.18 -4.93 9.69
N CYS A 281 -4.01 -4.62 9.15
CA CYS A 281 -3.23 -5.52 8.28
C CYS A 281 -2.56 -6.71 9.01
N GLU A 282 -2.96 -7.02 10.24
CA GLU A 282 -2.34 -8.02 11.14
C GLU A 282 -3.15 -9.33 11.22
#